data_AF-B1FNA6-F1
#
_entry.id   AF-B1FNA6-F1
#
_cell.length_a   1.000
_cell.length_b   1.000
_cell.length_c   1.000
_cell.angle_alpha   90.00
_cell.angle_beta   90.00
_cell.angle_gamma   90.00
#
_symmetry.space_group_name_H-M   'P 1'
#
loop_
_entity.id
_entity.type
_entity.pdbx_description
1 polymer ?
#
loop_
_entity_poly.entity_id
_entity_poly.type
_entity_poly.pdbx_seq_one_letter_code
_entity_poly.pdbx_strand_id
1 'polypeptide(L)'
;MTATSAVRGAVLSGVVLAMSLCAGCGGTDDPASINVPQCTGSSCPPSGDDITPIVPTRLCPEVLDYTTEYTGGSGSGEYVKVRFDTLRQTYWMQFIASSVPTSIGEINATRAGLTIEGTFHHPSNLPTAEQNRCAFVLDSGATRDQHYQAAINPLDPPTLFVGNGVVGGGIPGATIQFDGIALQPGVVLGAVPSRSFDIFPFIGFADTETDFTKVAGTYNEVGLHLSPIGTSYQTARPQGWQPDVVNWSETFNADGSCTAVPGSDYSCRTTGTSWVVRRHADGSPDNVFVSHAAPNQPYPLAGQGQPLVLSKPSRAYGIMIVGKLNGVLVPVVIRVGYAYVDPRNPLDSVADPEVGLSLLSPVKAIKSGALKGGYVGATSASACGVVTYDGVSGAPAQNGSSFDGTKPHPNLPGRYDGTFFLPAAGNCTDGSAVSSPAANYTSTLFQGSTAAFIDPQTSSETGLFSLDYTQATPGKIKVTAMRDFGVNQASGAVPLVRRGDTGWAVTIGNVYAMVMNDSQVNPFFTVGAFVQ
;
A
#
# COMPACT_ATOMS: atom_id res chain seq x y z
N MET A 1 43.88 11.79 -68.14
CA MET A 1 43.47 13.11 -68.68
C MET A 1 42.19 13.47 -67.94
N THR A 2 42.05 14.52 -67.13
CA THR A 2 42.93 15.62 -66.64
C THR A 2 42.80 15.70 -65.09
N ALA A 3 43.81 16.03 -64.29
CA ALA A 3 44.27 17.40 -63.91
C ALA A 3 43.14 18.38 -63.54
N THR A 4 43.14 19.20 -62.47
CA THR A 4 44.04 19.52 -61.30
C THR A 4 43.22 20.42 -60.33
N SER A 5 43.53 20.80 -59.07
CA SER A 5 44.61 20.62 -58.05
C SER A 5 44.00 21.11 -56.69
N ALA A 6 44.20 20.53 -55.50
CA ALA A 6 45.40 20.42 -54.63
C ALA A 6 45.86 21.72 -53.91
N VAL A 7 46.58 21.56 -52.77
CA VAL A 7 47.05 22.59 -51.80
C VAL A 7 45.92 23.16 -50.92
N ARG A 8 45.96 23.27 -49.57
CA ARG A 8 46.83 22.83 -48.42
C ARG A 8 45.90 22.71 -47.18
N GLY A 9 46.24 22.49 -45.90
CA GLY A 9 47.45 22.42 -45.03
C GLY A 9 46.99 22.79 -43.59
N ALA A 10 47.59 22.39 -42.46
CA ALA A 10 48.88 21.74 -42.18
C ALA A 10 48.74 20.59 -41.13
N VAL A 11 49.85 20.13 -40.52
CA VAL A 11 50.01 18.83 -39.82
C VAL A 11 50.71 19.01 -38.45
N LEU A 12 50.77 17.92 -37.66
CA LEU A 12 51.48 17.65 -36.37
C LEU A 12 50.65 17.88 -35.09
N SER A 13 50.85 17.19 -33.96
CA SER A 13 51.43 15.85 -33.63
C SER A 13 51.27 15.62 -32.11
N GLY A 14 51.23 14.38 -31.62
CA GLY A 14 51.18 14.07 -30.17
C GLY A 14 50.60 12.68 -29.88
N VAL A 15 51.39 11.61 -29.97
CA VAL A 15 52.08 10.97 -28.83
C VAL A 15 51.13 10.39 -27.78
N VAL A 16 51.02 9.06 -27.79
CA VAL A 16 50.41 8.28 -26.69
C VAL A 16 51.43 8.16 -25.56
N LEU A 17 51.04 8.51 -24.34
CA LEU A 17 51.69 8.08 -23.11
C LEU A 17 50.66 7.39 -22.22
N ALA A 18 50.98 6.19 -21.74
CA ALA A 18 50.22 5.57 -20.67
C ALA A 18 50.65 6.17 -19.32
N MET A 19 49.70 6.45 -18.44
CA MET A 19 49.97 6.72 -17.02
C MET A 19 49.10 5.80 -16.18
N SER A 20 49.75 4.97 -15.36
CA SER A 20 49.10 4.17 -14.32
C SER A 20 48.80 5.04 -13.11
N LEU A 21 47.53 5.10 -12.70
CA LEU A 21 47.10 5.71 -11.45
C LEU A 21 46.62 4.63 -10.49
N CYS A 22 47.39 4.43 -9.42
CA CYS A 22 46.97 3.71 -8.23
C CYS A 22 46.67 4.71 -7.11
N ALA A 23 45.92 4.25 -6.10
CA ALA A 23 45.48 4.98 -4.90
C ALA A 23 44.36 6.02 -5.14
N GLY A 24 43.34 5.94 -4.29
CA GLY A 24 42.10 6.73 -4.38
C GLY A 24 40.91 6.08 -3.68
N CYS A 25 41.13 5.46 -2.51
CA CYS A 25 40.04 4.87 -1.72
C CYS A 25 39.43 5.95 -0.80
N GLY A 26 38.10 6.01 -0.72
CA GLY A 26 37.37 7.00 0.09
C GLY A 26 36.95 8.25 -0.69
N GLY A 27 36.07 8.08 -1.68
CA GLY A 27 35.14 9.14 -2.08
C GLY A 27 33.97 9.16 -1.10
N THR A 28 33.50 10.34 -0.69
CA THR A 28 32.30 10.49 0.14
C THR A 28 31.07 10.53 -0.75
N ASP A 29 30.32 9.43 -0.79
CA ASP A 29 29.06 9.28 -1.55
C ASP A 29 27.89 10.05 -0.89
N ASP A 30 28.11 11.31 -0.50
CA ASP A 30 27.06 12.24 -0.07
C ASP A 30 26.21 12.61 -1.31
N PRO A 31 24.94 12.17 -1.40
CA PRO A 31 24.13 12.36 -2.60
C PRO A 31 23.69 13.82 -2.75
N ALA A 32 23.67 14.28 -4.00
CA ALA A 32 23.16 15.61 -4.33
C ALA A 32 21.68 15.75 -3.93
N SER A 33 21.29 16.96 -3.53
CA SER A 33 19.90 17.28 -3.21
C SER A 33 19.01 17.19 -4.46
N ILE A 34 18.11 16.20 -4.49
CA ILE A 34 16.98 16.20 -5.41
C ILE A 34 16.07 17.37 -4.98
N ASN A 35 15.81 18.31 -5.88
CA ASN A 35 15.05 19.53 -5.60
C ASN A 35 13.69 19.46 -6.32
N VAL A 36 12.58 19.63 -5.61
CA VAL A 36 11.25 19.64 -6.25
C VAL A 36 11.12 20.93 -7.06
N PRO A 37 10.69 20.88 -8.33
CA PRO A 37 10.28 22.06 -9.08
C PRO A 37 9.19 22.85 -8.34
N GLN A 38 9.61 23.89 -7.60
CA GLN A 38 8.69 24.72 -6.85
C GLN A 38 7.70 25.43 -7.79
N CYS A 39 6.43 25.49 -7.39
CA CYS A 39 5.37 26.12 -8.16
C CYS A 39 5.70 27.61 -8.40
N THR A 40 5.84 28.01 -9.67
CA THR A 40 6.08 29.42 -10.05
C THR A 40 4.81 30.08 -10.58
N GLY A 41 4.24 31.02 -9.83
CA GLY A 41 3.09 31.82 -10.27
C GLY A 41 2.27 32.40 -9.12
N SER A 42 1.34 33.30 -9.44
CA SER A 42 0.45 33.97 -8.46
C SER A 42 -0.66 33.07 -7.89
N SER A 43 -0.72 31.81 -8.30
CA SER A 43 -1.65 30.78 -7.80
C SER A 43 -0.98 29.74 -6.89
N CYS A 44 0.30 29.92 -6.56
CA CYS A 44 1.08 29.02 -5.72
C CYS A 44 1.01 29.46 -4.24
N PRO A 45 0.88 28.53 -3.27
CA PRO A 45 1.09 28.86 -1.86
C PRO A 45 2.52 29.36 -1.60
N PRO A 46 2.79 30.11 -0.52
CA PRO A 46 4.14 30.48 -0.14
C PRO A 46 5.01 29.24 0.12
N SER A 47 6.12 29.11 -0.59
CA SER A 47 7.13 28.08 -0.32
C SER A 47 7.72 28.29 1.08
N GLY A 48 7.85 27.21 1.86
CA GLY A 48 8.58 27.23 3.12
C GLY A 48 10.08 27.41 2.91
N ASP A 49 10.83 27.65 4.00
CA ASP A 49 12.28 27.86 3.94
C ASP A 49 13.01 26.67 3.29
N ASP A 50 13.85 26.96 2.29
CA ASP A 50 14.75 25.99 1.64
C ASP A 50 15.92 25.64 2.58
N ILE A 51 15.62 24.82 3.59
CA ILE A 51 16.63 24.17 4.42
C ILE A 51 17.04 22.88 3.72
N THR A 52 18.25 22.80 3.18
CA THR A 52 18.80 21.59 2.57
C THR A 52 18.60 20.37 3.49
N PRO A 53 18.12 19.21 3.02
CA PRO A 53 18.07 18.00 3.82
C PRO A 53 19.49 17.64 4.31
N ILE A 54 19.61 17.28 5.60
CA ILE A 54 20.80 16.59 6.09
C ILE A 54 20.63 15.15 5.61
N VAL A 55 21.40 14.74 4.60
CA VAL A 55 21.33 13.37 4.10
C VAL A 55 21.75 12.41 5.23
N PRO A 56 20.99 11.34 5.50
CA PRO A 56 21.51 10.22 6.26
C PRO A 56 22.59 9.51 5.44
N THR A 57 23.83 9.49 5.94
CA THR A 57 24.97 8.83 5.25
C THR A 57 24.86 7.31 5.15
N ARG A 58 23.84 6.70 5.78
CA ARG A 58 23.28 5.38 5.43
C ARG A 58 21.77 5.37 5.63
N LEU A 59 21.04 4.77 4.71
CA LEU A 59 19.59 4.61 4.75
C LEU A 59 19.17 3.29 5.42
N CYS A 60 19.98 2.24 5.26
CA CYS A 60 19.71 0.89 5.76
C CYS A 60 20.94 0.23 6.41
N PRO A 61 20.77 -0.86 7.19
CA PRO A 61 21.86 -1.61 7.79
C PRO A 61 22.93 -2.06 6.77
N GLU A 62 24.19 -2.18 7.21
CA GLU A 62 25.31 -2.57 6.35
C GLU A 62 25.30 -4.04 5.94
N VAL A 63 24.85 -4.92 6.85
CA VAL A 63 24.69 -6.35 6.63
C VAL A 63 23.37 -6.80 7.27
N LEU A 64 22.67 -7.72 6.61
CA LEU A 64 21.64 -8.56 7.21
C LEU A 64 22.05 -10.03 7.04
N ASP A 65 21.78 -10.86 8.03
CA ASP A 65 22.25 -12.25 8.15
C ASP A 65 21.15 -13.20 8.71
N TYR A 66 19.89 -12.93 8.37
CA TYR A 66 18.67 -13.52 8.91
C TYR A 66 18.39 -13.29 10.42
N THR A 67 19.23 -12.54 11.15
CA THR A 67 18.94 -12.19 12.56
C THR A 67 17.83 -11.15 12.72
N THR A 68 17.73 -10.17 11.81
CA THR A 68 16.65 -9.17 11.79
C THR A 68 15.38 -9.73 11.14
N GLU A 69 14.28 -9.74 11.89
CA GLU A 69 12.94 -10.08 11.41
C GLU A 69 12.08 -8.83 11.31
N TYR A 70 11.64 -8.50 10.09
CA TYR A 70 10.66 -7.45 9.87
C TYR A 70 9.26 -8.05 9.94
N THR A 71 8.50 -7.64 10.96
CA THR A 71 7.11 -8.04 11.20
C THR A 71 6.19 -6.99 10.58
N GLY A 72 5.32 -7.39 9.65
CA GLY A 72 4.56 -6.43 8.82
C GLY A 72 3.25 -6.96 8.23
N GLY A 73 2.57 -6.10 7.49
CA GLY A 73 1.26 -6.38 6.88
C GLY A 73 1.17 -5.89 5.44
N SER A 74 0.32 -6.52 4.63
CA SER A 74 0.13 -6.20 3.22
C SER A 74 -1.30 -5.75 2.85
N GLY A 75 -1.43 -5.09 1.69
CA GLY A 75 -2.71 -4.76 1.06
C GLY A 75 -3.53 -5.98 0.60
N SER A 76 -2.91 -7.15 0.49
CA SER A 76 -3.59 -8.45 0.34
C SER A 76 -4.17 -9.00 1.65
N GLY A 77 -4.09 -8.24 2.76
CA GLY A 77 -4.57 -8.70 4.07
C GLY A 77 -3.70 -9.80 4.65
N GLU A 78 -2.44 -9.90 4.24
CA GLU A 78 -1.51 -10.93 4.69
C GLU A 78 -0.66 -10.38 5.84
N TYR A 79 -0.61 -11.13 6.94
CA TYR A 79 0.32 -10.87 8.03
C TYR A 79 1.61 -11.63 7.72
N VAL A 80 2.70 -10.90 7.50
CA VAL A 80 3.93 -11.45 6.91
C VAL A 80 5.14 -11.09 7.76
N LYS A 81 6.06 -12.05 7.90
CA LYS A 81 7.38 -11.87 8.48
C LYS A 81 8.43 -12.08 7.40
N VAL A 82 9.37 -11.15 7.25
CA VAL A 82 10.44 -11.22 6.23
C VAL A 82 11.81 -11.01 6.86
N ARG A 83 12.80 -11.75 6.36
CA ARG A 83 14.21 -11.74 6.79
C ARG A 83 15.12 -11.82 5.56
N PHE A 84 16.31 -11.23 5.63
CA PHE A 84 17.26 -11.18 4.52
C PHE A 84 18.67 -11.61 4.95
N ASP A 85 19.42 -12.15 3.99
CA ASP A 85 20.87 -12.36 4.05
C ASP A 85 21.53 -11.64 2.86
N THR A 86 22.25 -10.56 3.15
CA THR A 86 22.92 -9.72 2.14
C THR A 86 24.24 -10.30 1.65
N LEU A 87 24.81 -11.30 2.33
CA LEU A 87 26.04 -11.97 1.91
C LEU A 87 25.74 -13.13 0.95
N ARG A 88 24.58 -13.78 1.12
CA ARG A 88 24.08 -14.85 0.24
C ARG A 88 23.13 -14.34 -0.85
N GLN A 89 22.65 -13.10 -0.75
CA GLN A 89 21.61 -12.53 -1.61
C GLN A 89 20.31 -13.36 -1.62
N THR A 90 19.93 -13.84 -0.44
CA THR A 90 18.75 -14.69 -0.22
C THR A 90 17.81 -14.10 0.81
N TYR A 91 16.52 -14.31 0.64
CA TYR A 91 15.50 -13.91 1.61
C TYR A 91 14.63 -15.09 2.04
N TRP A 92 13.94 -14.88 3.16
CA TRP A 92 12.97 -15.77 3.76
C TRP A 92 11.72 -14.96 4.05
N MET A 93 10.55 -15.51 3.73
CA MET A 93 9.26 -14.86 3.94
C MET A 93 8.21 -15.87 4.41
N GLN A 94 7.58 -15.59 5.56
CA GLN A 94 6.55 -16.43 6.16
C GLN A 94 5.20 -15.69 6.19
N PHE A 95 4.18 -16.33 5.62
CA PHE A 95 2.81 -15.84 5.58
C PHE A 95 2.07 -16.33 6.84
N ILE A 96 2.19 -15.60 7.95
CA ILE A 96 1.62 -15.97 9.26
C ILE A 96 0.08 -15.99 9.22
N ALA A 97 -0.52 -15.12 8.40
CA ALA A 97 -1.92 -15.20 7.99
C ALA A 97 -2.05 -14.74 6.54
N SER A 98 -2.95 -15.38 5.77
CA SER A 98 -3.23 -15.01 4.38
C SER A 98 -4.56 -15.60 3.93
N SER A 99 -5.35 -14.81 3.21
CA SER A 99 -6.51 -15.26 2.43
C SER A 99 -6.20 -15.45 0.95
N VAL A 100 -4.93 -15.26 0.52
CA VAL A 100 -4.50 -15.42 -0.87
C VAL A 100 -4.32 -16.92 -1.18
N PRO A 101 -4.99 -17.47 -2.21
CA PRO A 101 -4.83 -18.87 -2.59
C PRO A 101 -3.41 -19.27 -2.98
N THR A 102 -3.10 -20.56 -2.85
CA THR A 102 -1.88 -21.15 -3.44
C THR A 102 -1.99 -21.36 -4.95
N SER A 103 -3.21 -21.39 -5.49
CA SER A 103 -3.51 -21.69 -6.89
C SER A 103 -4.82 -21.05 -7.36
N ILE A 104 -4.92 -20.77 -8.66
CA ILE A 104 -6.13 -20.26 -9.34
C ILE A 104 -7.27 -21.28 -9.19
N GLY A 105 -8.50 -20.81 -8.96
CA GLY A 105 -9.70 -21.66 -8.82
C GLY A 105 -9.90 -22.27 -7.43
N GLU A 106 -8.93 -22.09 -6.52
CA GLU A 106 -9.00 -22.54 -5.12
C GLU A 106 -9.26 -21.37 -4.16
N ILE A 107 -9.88 -21.68 -3.02
CA ILE A 107 -10.03 -20.72 -1.89
C ILE A 107 -9.72 -21.34 -0.52
N ASN A 108 -9.77 -22.67 -0.40
CA ASN A 108 -9.55 -23.36 0.88
C ASN A 108 -8.06 -23.54 1.20
N ALA A 109 -7.22 -23.65 0.16
CA ALA A 109 -5.77 -23.70 0.26
C ALA A 109 -5.19 -22.30 0.05
N THR A 110 -4.85 -21.61 1.14
CA THR A 110 -4.21 -20.29 1.12
C THR A 110 -2.75 -20.38 1.51
N ARG A 111 -2.01 -19.27 1.34
CA ARG A 111 -0.60 -19.18 1.74
C ARG A 111 -0.39 -19.23 3.26
N ALA A 112 -1.44 -19.20 4.08
CA ALA A 112 -1.33 -19.14 5.53
C ALA A 112 -0.54 -20.32 6.13
N GLY A 113 0.48 -19.99 6.93
CA GLY A 113 1.43 -20.94 7.50
C GLY A 113 2.59 -21.31 6.58
N LEU A 114 2.53 -20.99 5.27
CA LEU A 114 3.62 -21.26 4.34
C LEU A 114 4.81 -20.34 4.56
N THR A 115 5.97 -20.84 4.14
CA THR A 115 7.27 -20.18 4.24
C THR A 115 8.00 -20.37 2.92
N ILE A 116 8.37 -19.27 2.26
CA ILE A 116 9.18 -19.30 1.04
C ILE A 116 10.62 -18.88 1.34
N GLU A 117 11.56 -19.57 0.71
CA GLU A 117 12.97 -19.18 0.60
C GLU A 117 13.21 -18.77 -0.87
N GLY A 118 14.05 -17.75 -1.10
CA GLY A 118 14.27 -17.20 -2.44
C GLY A 118 15.52 -16.34 -2.57
N THR A 119 15.82 -15.91 -3.79
CA THR A 119 16.93 -15.01 -4.12
C THR A 119 16.44 -13.59 -4.40
N PHE A 120 17.32 -12.61 -4.17
CA PHE A 120 17.10 -11.22 -4.57
C PHE A 120 18.37 -10.62 -5.17
N HIS A 121 18.24 -9.53 -5.92
CA HIS A 121 19.37 -8.69 -6.32
C HIS A 121 19.17 -7.23 -5.89
N HIS A 122 20.28 -6.48 -5.88
CA HIS A 122 20.25 -5.03 -5.76
C HIS A 122 20.16 -4.42 -7.18
N PRO A 123 19.26 -3.47 -7.42
CA PRO A 123 19.18 -2.77 -8.70
C PRO A 123 20.44 -1.91 -8.95
N SER A 124 20.55 -1.35 -10.15
CA SER A 124 21.62 -0.43 -10.53
C SER A 124 21.11 0.85 -11.21
N ASN A 125 19.79 1.06 -11.20
CA ASN A 125 19.08 2.12 -11.90
C ASN A 125 18.28 3.07 -10.99
N LEU A 126 18.38 2.92 -9.66
CA LEU A 126 17.88 3.94 -8.71
C LEU A 126 18.84 5.14 -8.62
N PRO A 127 18.40 6.33 -8.17
CA PRO A 127 19.14 7.58 -8.37
C PRO A 127 20.48 7.69 -7.61
N THR A 128 20.72 6.85 -6.60
CA THR A 128 21.95 6.83 -5.80
C THR A 128 22.43 5.40 -5.52
N ALA A 129 23.72 5.23 -5.28
CA ALA A 129 24.30 3.92 -4.93
C ALA A 129 23.70 3.35 -3.62
N GLU A 130 23.40 4.22 -2.65
CA GLU A 130 22.79 3.82 -1.37
C GLU A 130 21.32 3.38 -1.53
N GLN A 131 20.52 4.07 -2.37
CA GLN A 131 19.17 3.59 -2.69
C GLN A 131 19.19 2.24 -3.42
N ASN A 132 20.15 2.03 -4.32
CA ASN A 132 20.37 0.72 -4.96
C ASN A 132 20.75 -0.36 -3.92
N ARG A 133 21.68 -0.07 -2.99
CA ARG A 133 22.08 -0.98 -1.91
C ARG A 133 20.93 -1.32 -0.95
N CYS A 134 20.00 -0.40 -0.74
CA CYS A 134 18.87 -0.57 0.17
C CYS A 134 17.59 -1.10 -0.49
N ALA A 135 17.60 -1.34 -1.81
CA ALA A 135 16.52 -1.98 -2.55
C ALA A 135 16.82 -3.45 -2.82
N PHE A 136 15.84 -4.32 -2.58
CA PHE A 136 15.93 -5.77 -2.64
C PHE A 136 14.86 -6.26 -3.64
N VAL A 137 15.28 -6.52 -4.88
CA VAL A 137 14.41 -6.97 -5.98
C VAL A 137 14.34 -8.50 -5.96
N LEU A 138 13.15 -9.07 -5.75
CA LEU A 138 12.96 -10.51 -5.54
C LEU A 138 12.91 -11.25 -6.88
N ASP A 139 13.84 -12.19 -7.10
CA ASP A 139 13.94 -12.96 -8.35
C ASP A 139 13.18 -14.29 -8.32
N SER A 140 13.11 -14.91 -7.15
CA SER A 140 12.55 -16.25 -6.95
C SER A 140 11.94 -16.39 -5.56
N GLY A 141 11.08 -17.38 -5.34
CA GLY A 141 10.54 -17.68 -4.01
C GLY A 141 9.70 -18.96 -4.03
N ALA A 142 10.07 -19.95 -3.22
CA ALA A 142 9.36 -21.23 -3.17
C ALA A 142 9.40 -21.86 -1.78
N THR A 143 8.41 -22.69 -1.46
CA THR A 143 8.49 -23.57 -0.29
C THR A 143 9.60 -24.61 -0.47
N ARG A 144 10.20 -25.04 0.64
CA ARG A 144 11.30 -26.02 0.63
C ARG A 144 10.94 -27.37 0.00
N ASP A 145 9.67 -27.74 0.03
CA ASP A 145 9.09 -28.93 -0.60
C ASP A 145 8.66 -28.71 -2.06
N GLN A 146 8.77 -27.48 -2.58
CA GLN A 146 8.32 -27.04 -3.90
C GLN A 146 6.80 -27.20 -4.16
N HIS A 147 5.98 -27.42 -3.14
CA HIS A 147 4.51 -27.49 -3.29
C HIS A 147 3.86 -26.12 -3.55
N TYR A 148 4.52 -25.01 -3.21
CA TYR A 148 4.08 -23.66 -3.53
C TYR A 148 5.25 -22.81 -4.05
N GLN A 149 5.01 -22.06 -5.13
CA GLN A 149 5.95 -21.11 -5.71
C GLN A 149 5.28 -19.74 -5.80
N ALA A 150 6.01 -18.69 -5.46
CA ALA A 150 5.51 -17.33 -5.48
C ALA A 150 5.40 -16.78 -6.91
N ALA A 151 4.29 -16.09 -7.20
CA ALA A 151 4.14 -15.40 -8.47
C ALA A 151 5.05 -14.16 -8.47
N ILE A 152 6.06 -14.15 -9.33
CA ILE A 152 7.02 -13.07 -9.53
C ILE A 152 7.04 -12.75 -11.02
N ASN A 153 6.66 -11.52 -11.38
CA ASN A 153 6.74 -11.03 -12.75
C ASN A 153 8.16 -10.47 -13.01
N PRO A 154 8.97 -11.05 -13.90
CA PRO A 154 10.34 -10.57 -14.14
C PRO A 154 10.40 -9.21 -14.86
N LEU A 155 9.27 -8.68 -15.37
CA LEU A 155 9.18 -7.33 -15.94
C LEU A 155 8.78 -6.28 -14.89
N ASP A 156 8.21 -6.70 -13.76
CA ASP A 156 7.75 -5.83 -12.67
C ASP A 156 7.88 -6.56 -11.31
N PRO A 157 9.12 -6.87 -10.89
CA PRO A 157 9.37 -7.75 -9.76
C PRO A 157 9.00 -7.11 -8.41
N PRO A 158 8.55 -7.91 -7.43
CA PRO A 158 8.39 -7.46 -6.05
C PRO A 158 9.71 -6.89 -5.54
N THR A 159 9.68 -5.66 -5.03
CA THR A 159 10.85 -4.92 -4.59
C THR A 159 10.61 -4.40 -3.18
N LEU A 160 11.52 -4.71 -2.28
CA LEU A 160 11.47 -4.30 -0.88
C LEU A 160 12.59 -3.30 -0.61
N PHE A 161 12.20 -2.12 -0.14
CA PHE A 161 13.08 -1.02 0.24
C PHE A 161 13.30 -1.12 1.75
N VAL A 162 14.48 -1.59 2.14
CA VAL A 162 14.89 -1.72 3.54
C VAL A 162 15.41 -0.37 4.02
N GLY A 163 15.05 0.00 5.24
CA GLY A 163 15.61 1.13 5.98
C GLY A 163 16.04 0.72 7.38
N ASN A 164 16.56 1.66 8.15
CA ASN A 164 16.90 1.41 9.56
C ASN A 164 15.63 1.17 10.39
N GLY A 165 15.33 -0.10 10.70
CA GLY A 165 14.22 -0.53 11.55
C GLY A 165 12.86 -0.71 10.85
N VAL A 166 12.77 -0.43 9.55
CA VAL A 166 11.56 -0.53 8.72
C VAL A 166 11.88 -1.12 7.35
N VAL A 167 10.91 -1.77 6.72
CA VAL A 167 10.93 -2.18 5.32
C VAL A 167 9.58 -1.85 4.69
N GLY A 168 9.58 -1.35 3.45
CA GLY A 168 8.35 -1.11 2.69
C GLY A 168 8.52 -1.54 1.24
N GLY A 169 7.42 -1.63 0.48
CA GLY A 169 7.45 -2.00 -0.94
C GLY A 169 6.42 -3.07 -1.28
N GLY A 170 6.81 -4.06 -2.07
CA GLY A 170 5.91 -5.11 -2.58
C GLY A 170 6.33 -6.51 -2.16
N ILE A 171 5.37 -7.32 -1.67
CA ILE A 171 5.52 -8.78 -1.56
C ILE A 171 4.96 -9.46 -2.83
N PRO A 172 5.36 -10.72 -3.13
CA PRO A 172 4.91 -11.43 -4.34
C PRO A 172 3.39 -11.53 -4.47
N GLY A 173 2.89 -11.09 -5.62
CA GLY A 173 1.46 -11.06 -5.93
C GLY A 173 0.84 -12.44 -6.19
N ALA A 174 -0.29 -12.48 -6.88
CA ALA A 174 -1.07 -13.68 -7.15
C ALA A 174 -2.02 -13.49 -8.35
N THR A 175 -2.41 -14.58 -9.00
CA THR A 175 -3.68 -14.61 -9.75
C THR A 175 -4.74 -15.24 -8.86
N ILE A 176 -5.82 -14.50 -8.58
CA ILE A 176 -6.90 -14.91 -7.68
C ILE A 176 -8.19 -15.02 -8.51
N GLN A 177 -8.87 -16.16 -8.39
CA GLN A 177 -10.09 -16.47 -9.12
C GLN A 177 -10.84 -17.59 -8.40
N PHE A 178 -12.17 -17.55 -8.40
CA PHE A 178 -13.00 -18.67 -7.95
C PHE A 178 -14.32 -18.70 -8.72
N ASP A 179 -14.69 -19.85 -9.28
CA ASP A 179 -15.93 -20.01 -10.07
C ASP A 179 -17.22 -19.84 -9.24
N GLY A 180 -17.13 -19.96 -7.91
CA GLY A 180 -18.28 -19.86 -7.00
C GLY A 180 -19.03 -21.17 -6.81
N ILE A 181 -19.98 -21.18 -5.87
CA ILE A 181 -20.84 -22.31 -5.56
C ILE A 181 -22.08 -22.26 -6.47
N ALA A 182 -22.21 -23.20 -7.41
CA ALA A 182 -23.46 -23.38 -8.15
C ALA A 182 -24.54 -24.00 -7.25
N LEU A 183 -25.60 -23.25 -6.95
CA LEU A 183 -26.75 -23.76 -6.17
C LEU A 183 -27.82 -24.40 -7.06
N GLN A 184 -28.02 -23.86 -8.25
CA GLN A 184 -28.94 -24.32 -9.30
C GLN A 184 -28.48 -23.72 -10.65
N PRO A 185 -28.96 -24.23 -11.80
CA PRO A 185 -28.54 -23.71 -13.11
C PRO A 185 -28.72 -22.19 -13.23
N GLY A 186 -27.62 -21.48 -13.48
CA GLY A 186 -27.59 -20.01 -13.59
C GLY A 186 -27.53 -19.23 -12.27
N VAL A 187 -27.48 -19.89 -11.10
CA VAL A 187 -27.32 -19.23 -9.80
C VAL A 187 -26.05 -19.70 -9.11
N VAL A 188 -25.09 -18.78 -9.00
CA VAL A 188 -23.76 -18.99 -8.43
C VAL A 188 -23.55 -18.03 -7.25
N LEU A 189 -22.99 -18.54 -6.15
CA LEU A 189 -22.67 -17.76 -4.95
C LEU A 189 -21.16 -17.61 -4.74
N GLY A 190 -20.72 -16.43 -4.30
CA GLY A 190 -19.35 -16.18 -3.86
C GLY A 190 -18.28 -16.29 -4.96
N ALA A 191 -18.65 -16.20 -6.24
CA ALA A 191 -17.68 -16.18 -7.34
C ALA A 191 -16.77 -14.95 -7.25
N VAL A 192 -15.48 -15.15 -7.53
CA VAL A 192 -14.45 -14.10 -7.59
C VAL A 192 -13.95 -14.06 -9.03
N PRO A 193 -14.17 -12.96 -9.79
CA PRO A 193 -13.64 -12.83 -11.14
C PRO A 193 -12.13 -13.00 -11.17
N SER A 194 -11.58 -13.56 -12.26
CA SER A 194 -10.13 -13.65 -12.46
C SER A 194 -9.49 -12.27 -12.29
N ARG A 195 -8.39 -12.23 -11.55
CA ARG A 195 -7.53 -11.05 -11.48
C ARG A 195 -6.11 -11.40 -11.12
N SER A 196 -5.17 -10.88 -11.91
CA SER A 196 -3.73 -10.96 -11.60
C SER A 196 -3.24 -9.70 -10.90
N PHE A 197 -2.36 -9.90 -9.91
CA PHE A 197 -1.61 -8.89 -9.17
C PHE A 197 -0.13 -9.26 -9.28
N ASP A 198 0.72 -8.35 -9.73
CA ASP A 198 2.18 -8.57 -9.77
C ASP A 198 2.79 -8.51 -8.36
N ILE A 199 2.30 -7.57 -7.55
CA ILE A 199 2.71 -7.32 -6.16
C ILE A 199 1.51 -7.04 -5.26
N PHE A 200 1.72 -7.18 -3.95
CA PHE A 200 0.87 -6.55 -2.94
C PHE A 200 1.69 -5.54 -2.12
N PRO A 201 1.19 -4.29 -1.94
CA PRO A 201 1.84 -3.30 -1.07
C PRO A 201 2.07 -3.84 0.34
N PHE A 202 3.23 -3.56 0.94
CA PHE A 202 3.65 -4.10 2.23
C PHE A 202 4.46 -3.06 3.03
N ILE A 203 4.32 -3.11 4.36
CA ILE A 203 5.18 -2.41 5.30
C ILE A 203 5.39 -3.27 6.56
N GLY A 204 6.62 -3.29 7.08
CA GLY A 204 6.99 -4.05 8.27
C GLY A 204 8.13 -3.42 9.06
N PHE A 205 8.27 -3.81 10.32
CA PHE A 205 9.18 -3.19 11.29
C PHE A 205 10.02 -4.24 12.01
N ALA A 206 11.29 -3.90 12.31
CA ALA A 206 12.21 -4.78 13.01
C ALA A 206 11.88 -4.92 14.51
N ASP A 207 11.28 -3.88 15.09
CA ASP A 207 10.83 -3.82 16.49
C ASP A 207 9.35 -3.42 16.53
N THR A 208 8.58 -4.00 17.46
CA THR A 208 7.17 -3.64 17.69
C THR A 208 6.84 -3.41 19.17
N GLU A 209 5.71 -2.74 19.43
CA GLU A 209 5.10 -2.58 20.75
C GLU A 209 3.99 -3.61 21.00
N THR A 210 3.94 -4.13 22.22
CA THR A 210 2.98 -5.16 22.67
C THR A 210 2.20 -4.75 23.92
N ASP A 211 2.51 -3.59 24.49
CA ASP A 211 1.72 -2.94 25.52
C ASP A 211 0.69 -1.98 24.89
N PHE A 212 -0.56 -2.43 24.77
CA PHE A 212 -1.64 -1.65 24.16
C PHE A 212 -1.98 -0.36 24.95
N THR A 213 -1.57 -0.24 26.21
CA THR A 213 -1.81 0.99 26.99
C THR A 213 -1.04 2.19 26.43
N LYS A 214 0.05 1.95 25.68
CA LYS A 214 0.80 2.96 24.91
C LYS A 214 0.22 3.25 23.52
N VAL A 215 -0.69 2.40 23.04
CA VAL A 215 -1.37 2.48 21.74
C VAL A 215 -2.75 3.16 21.88
N ALA A 216 -3.25 3.29 23.11
CA ALA A 216 -4.48 4.01 23.42
C ALA A 216 -4.40 5.50 23.04
N GLY A 217 -5.44 6.00 22.38
CA GLY A 217 -5.51 7.38 21.87
C GLY A 217 -6.51 7.52 20.72
N THR A 218 -6.73 8.75 20.27
CA THR A 218 -7.55 9.04 19.09
C THR A 218 -6.66 9.17 17.85
N TYR A 219 -7.00 8.43 16.81
CA TYR A 219 -6.26 8.34 15.55
C TYR A 219 -7.12 8.76 14.37
N ASN A 220 -6.45 9.27 13.33
CA ASN A 220 -6.92 9.32 11.97
C ASN A 220 -6.41 8.07 11.25
N GLU A 221 -7.25 7.44 10.46
CA GLU A 221 -6.89 6.27 9.67
C GLU A 221 -6.96 6.62 8.17
N VAL A 222 -5.92 6.23 7.43
CA VAL A 222 -5.87 6.32 5.95
C VAL A 222 -5.37 5.00 5.39
N GLY A 223 -6.10 4.46 4.41
CA GLY A 223 -5.86 3.12 3.88
C GLY A 223 -6.71 2.81 2.65
N LEU A 224 -6.58 1.57 2.17
CA LEU A 224 -7.45 1.01 1.14
C LEU A 224 -7.79 -0.44 1.47
N HIS A 225 -9.07 -0.77 1.36
CA HIS A 225 -9.58 -2.13 1.35
C HIS A 225 -9.99 -2.52 -0.08
N LEU A 226 -10.00 -3.82 -0.34
CA LEU A 226 -10.39 -4.42 -1.60
C LEU A 226 -11.31 -5.62 -1.29
N SER A 227 -12.51 -5.62 -1.87
CA SER A 227 -13.56 -6.61 -1.65
C SER A 227 -13.72 -7.52 -2.89
N PRO A 228 -13.13 -8.74 -2.94
CA PRO A 228 -13.03 -9.56 -4.15
C PRO A 228 -14.35 -10.00 -4.78
N ILE A 229 -15.40 -10.21 -3.99
CA ILE A 229 -16.77 -10.53 -4.46
C ILE A 229 -17.62 -9.28 -4.78
N GLY A 230 -17.07 -8.08 -4.52
CA GLY A 230 -17.77 -6.82 -4.68
C GLY A 230 -19.01 -6.66 -3.79
N THR A 231 -19.87 -5.70 -4.12
CA THR A 231 -21.14 -5.47 -3.40
C THR A 231 -22.28 -5.16 -4.36
N SER A 232 -23.52 -5.17 -3.85
CA SER A 232 -24.74 -4.76 -4.58
C SER A 232 -24.77 -3.27 -4.99
N TYR A 233 -23.78 -2.48 -4.61
CA TYR A 233 -23.61 -1.10 -5.08
C TYR A 233 -22.81 -1.00 -6.39
N GLN A 234 -22.14 -2.07 -6.81
CA GLN A 234 -21.50 -2.16 -8.12
C GLN A 234 -22.54 -2.37 -9.23
N THR A 235 -22.60 -1.43 -10.16
CA THR A 235 -23.42 -1.50 -11.37
C THR A 235 -22.70 -2.17 -12.54
N ALA A 236 -21.38 -1.94 -12.65
CA ALA A 236 -20.53 -2.51 -13.69
C ALA A 236 -20.39 -4.04 -13.57
N ARG A 237 -20.09 -4.70 -14.71
CA ARG A 237 -19.98 -6.17 -14.82
C ARG A 237 -18.67 -6.60 -15.49
N PRO A 238 -18.08 -7.77 -15.12
CA PRO A 238 -18.50 -8.66 -14.03
C PRO A 238 -18.29 -7.99 -12.66
N GLN A 239 -19.14 -8.34 -11.68
CA GLN A 239 -19.07 -7.81 -10.31
C GLN A 239 -17.96 -8.51 -9.53
N GLY A 240 -17.18 -7.75 -8.75
CA GLY A 240 -16.02 -8.24 -8.01
C GLY A 240 -15.06 -7.09 -7.67
N TRP A 241 -13.99 -7.38 -6.94
CA TRP A 241 -12.85 -6.48 -6.72
C TRP A 241 -13.22 -4.99 -6.51
N GLN A 242 -14.08 -4.72 -5.53
CA GLN A 242 -14.47 -3.35 -5.17
C GLN A 242 -13.36 -2.67 -4.36
N PRO A 243 -12.86 -1.48 -4.75
CA PRO A 243 -11.93 -0.71 -3.94
C PRO A 243 -12.73 0.18 -2.96
N ASP A 244 -12.48 0.03 -1.67
CA ASP A 244 -13.16 0.77 -0.60
C ASP A 244 -12.15 1.58 0.21
N VAL A 245 -12.29 2.91 0.19
CA VAL A 245 -11.37 3.82 0.88
C VAL A 245 -11.52 3.74 2.41
N VAL A 246 -10.38 3.76 3.09
CA VAL A 246 -10.31 4.03 4.53
C VAL A 246 -9.89 5.48 4.73
N ASN A 247 -10.78 6.32 5.27
CA ASN A 247 -10.53 7.72 5.58
C ASN A 247 -11.40 8.20 6.76
N TRP A 248 -11.20 7.64 7.95
CA TRP A 248 -11.99 7.97 9.15
C TRP A 248 -11.10 8.39 10.32
N SER A 249 -11.70 8.52 11.51
CA SER A 249 -11.03 8.74 12.78
C SER A 249 -11.67 7.86 13.86
N GLU A 250 -10.90 7.33 14.80
CA GLU A 250 -11.39 6.44 15.87
C GLU A 250 -10.58 6.57 17.16
N THR A 251 -11.12 6.13 18.30
CA THR A 251 -10.41 6.16 19.59
C THR A 251 -10.21 4.75 20.13
N PHE A 252 -8.95 4.35 20.30
CA PHE A 252 -8.60 3.13 21.03
C PHE A 252 -8.45 3.42 22.53
N ASN A 253 -9.10 2.60 23.35
CA ASN A 253 -8.99 2.63 24.79
C ASN A 253 -7.86 1.69 25.27
N ALA A 254 -7.34 1.91 26.48
CA ALA A 254 -6.23 1.13 27.04
C ALA A 254 -6.56 -0.35 27.33
N ASP A 255 -7.83 -0.74 27.26
CA ASP A 255 -8.32 -2.13 27.36
C ASP A 255 -8.48 -2.83 26.00
N GLY A 256 -8.04 -2.18 24.90
CA GLY A 256 -8.20 -2.66 23.54
C GLY A 256 -9.53 -2.32 22.88
N SER A 257 -10.53 -1.81 23.61
CA SER A 257 -11.82 -1.46 23.02
C SER A 257 -11.72 -0.20 22.14
N CYS A 258 -12.67 -0.03 21.21
CA CYS A 258 -12.78 1.18 20.39
C CYS A 258 -14.00 2.02 20.78
N THR A 259 -13.87 3.34 20.70
CA THR A 259 -14.95 4.32 20.88
C THR A 259 -15.05 5.24 19.67
N ALA A 260 -16.25 5.35 19.12
CA ALA A 260 -16.51 6.09 17.89
C ALA A 260 -16.28 7.60 18.07
N VAL A 261 -15.55 8.22 17.14
CA VAL A 261 -15.32 9.67 17.11
C VAL A 261 -16.56 10.37 16.53
N PRO A 262 -17.20 11.30 17.27
CA PRO A 262 -18.38 12.00 16.78
C PRO A 262 -18.11 12.76 15.48
N GLY A 263 -18.95 12.54 14.46
CA GLY A 263 -18.79 13.16 13.15
C GLY A 263 -17.81 12.45 12.21
N SER A 264 -17.17 11.34 12.65
CA SER A 264 -16.51 10.42 11.72
C SER A 264 -17.48 9.32 11.30
N ASP A 265 -17.73 9.22 10.01
CA ASP A 265 -18.23 7.99 9.40
C ASP A 265 -17.23 6.85 9.64
N TYR A 266 -17.72 5.60 9.65
CA TYR A 266 -16.94 4.36 9.76
C TYR A 266 -15.94 4.26 10.92
N SER A 267 -16.10 5.08 11.96
CA SER A 267 -15.32 4.94 13.20
C SER A 267 -15.48 3.53 13.79
N CYS A 268 -14.42 2.95 14.38
CA CYS A 268 -14.36 1.58 14.89
C CYS A 268 -14.51 0.45 13.85
N ARG A 269 -14.37 0.73 12.55
CA ARG A 269 -14.39 -0.32 11.51
C ARG A 269 -13.09 -1.14 11.43
N THR A 270 -12.08 -0.85 12.25
CA THR A 270 -10.94 -1.76 12.48
C THR A 270 -11.19 -2.77 13.59
N THR A 271 -12.21 -2.60 14.44
CA THR A 271 -12.29 -3.25 15.77
C THR A 271 -13.58 -4.05 15.93
N GLY A 272 -13.50 -5.38 15.88
CA GLY A 272 -14.62 -6.30 16.11
C GLY A 272 -14.71 -6.82 17.56
N THR A 273 -13.57 -7.10 18.18
CA THR A 273 -13.42 -7.30 19.63
C THR A 273 -12.31 -6.38 20.13
N SER A 274 -12.20 -6.18 21.45
CA SER A 274 -11.04 -5.47 22.00
C SER A 274 -9.72 -6.07 21.50
N TRP A 275 -8.79 -5.21 21.11
CA TRP A 275 -7.46 -5.59 20.67
C TRP A 275 -6.67 -6.27 21.79
N VAL A 276 -6.14 -7.47 21.51
CA VAL A 276 -5.32 -8.24 22.45
C VAL A 276 -4.02 -8.69 21.80
N VAL A 277 -2.96 -8.88 22.58
CA VAL A 277 -1.68 -9.39 22.07
C VAL A 277 -1.88 -10.78 21.45
N ARG A 278 -1.56 -10.92 20.16
CA ARG A 278 -1.60 -12.21 19.45
C ARG A 278 -0.58 -13.17 20.07
N ARG A 279 -0.95 -14.44 20.17
CA ARG A 279 -0.11 -15.50 20.71
C ARG A 279 0.03 -16.63 19.71
N HIS A 280 1.19 -17.27 19.72
CA HIS A 280 1.42 -18.55 19.07
C HIS A 280 0.64 -19.67 19.80
N ALA A 281 0.56 -20.85 19.19
CA ALA A 281 -0.19 -22.00 19.73
C ALA A 281 0.39 -22.54 21.06
N ASP A 282 1.64 -22.22 21.38
CA ASP A 282 2.30 -22.53 22.66
C ASP A 282 2.06 -21.45 23.75
N GLY A 283 1.33 -20.39 23.42
CA GLY A 283 1.02 -19.26 24.31
C GLY A 283 2.07 -18.14 24.33
N SER A 284 3.20 -18.29 23.64
CA SER A 284 4.21 -17.23 23.51
C SER A 284 3.67 -16.03 22.70
N PRO A 285 4.13 -14.78 22.97
CA PRO A 285 3.64 -13.61 22.26
C PRO A 285 4.20 -13.55 20.83
N ASP A 286 3.35 -13.24 19.87
CA ASP A 286 3.67 -13.10 18.44
C ASP A 286 3.94 -11.64 18.03
N ASN A 287 4.03 -10.75 19.01
CA ASN A 287 4.47 -9.35 18.89
C ASN A 287 3.63 -8.42 17.99
N VAL A 288 2.37 -8.78 17.76
CA VAL A 288 1.32 -7.94 17.16
C VAL A 288 0.02 -8.03 17.98
N PHE A 289 -0.95 -7.17 17.71
CA PHE A 289 -2.30 -7.29 18.28
C PHE A 289 -3.28 -7.90 17.29
N VAL A 290 -4.32 -8.55 17.80
CA VAL A 290 -5.43 -9.13 17.03
C VAL A 290 -6.77 -8.64 17.59
N SER A 291 -7.71 -8.37 16.69
CA SER A 291 -9.12 -8.13 16.97
C SER A 291 -9.94 -9.10 16.10
N HIS A 292 -10.85 -9.87 16.70
CA HIS A 292 -11.65 -10.88 16.01
C HIS A 292 -13.06 -10.38 15.72
N ALA A 293 -13.85 -11.14 14.95
CA ALA A 293 -15.28 -10.85 14.79
C ALA A 293 -16.00 -11.02 16.14
N ALA A 294 -16.93 -10.12 16.46
CA ALA A 294 -17.77 -10.27 17.65
C ALA A 294 -18.64 -11.54 17.53
N PRO A 295 -19.02 -12.20 18.65
CA PRO A 295 -19.82 -13.41 18.60
C PRO A 295 -21.11 -13.24 17.79
N ASN A 296 -21.28 -14.08 16.75
CA ASN A 296 -22.39 -14.05 15.80
C ASN A 296 -22.49 -12.78 14.93
N GLN A 297 -21.39 -12.05 14.74
CA GLN A 297 -21.26 -10.95 13.77
C GLN A 297 -20.21 -11.31 12.70
N PRO A 298 -20.24 -10.67 11.53
CA PRO A 298 -19.08 -10.63 10.64
C PRO A 298 -17.93 -9.82 11.26
N TYR A 299 -16.74 -9.88 10.66
CA TYR A 299 -15.74 -8.86 10.96
C TYR A 299 -16.16 -7.53 10.32
N PRO A 300 -15.94 -6.37 10.95
CA PRO A 300 -16.14 -5.09 10.31
C PRO A 300 -15.56 -5.02 8.89
N LEU A 301 -16.31 -4.36 8.01
CA LEU A 301 -15.94 -4.09 6.61
C LEU A 301 -15.74 -2.59 6.40
N ALA A 302 -14.89 -2.25 5.44
CA ALA A 302 -14.90 -0.94 4.81
C ALA A 302 -16.13 -0.79 3.89
N GLY A 303 -16.46 0.45 3.53
CA GLY A 303 -17.59 0.73 2.67
C GLY A 303 -18.94 0.23 3.21
N GLN A 304 -19.85 -0.12 2.28
CA GLN A 304 -21.24 -0.49 2.56
C GLN A 304 -21.53 -1.99 2.32
N GLY A 305 -20.49 -2.80 2.15
CA GLY A 305 -20.64 -4.23 1.90
C GLY A 305 -21.22 -5.00 3.08
N GLN A 306 -21.76 -6.19 2.78
CA GLN A 306 -21.99 -7.26 3.75
C GLN A 306 -21.34 -8.54 3.20
N PRO A 307 -20.71 -9.37 4.05
CA PRO A 307 -20.08 -10.59 3.58
C PRO A 307 -21.14 -11.67 3.36
N LEU A 308 -20.88 -12.58 2.43
CA LEU A 308 -21.80 -13.68 2.12
C LEU A 308 -21.62 -14.81 3.14
N VAL A 309 -22.42 -14.74 4.20
CA VAL A 309 -22.46 -15.68 5.32
C VAL A 309 -23.71 -16.56 5.19
N LEU A 310 -23.53 -17.89 5.11
CA LEU A 310 -24.64 -18.84 4.93
C LEU A 310 -25.11 -19.46 6.26
N SER A 311 -24.31 -20.32 6.90
CA SER A 311 -24.65 -20.92 8.22
C SER A 311 -23.59 -20.75 9.30
N LYS A 312 -22.34 -20.44 8.92
CA LYS A 312 -21.20 -20.32 9.85
C LYS A 312 -20.76 -18.86 9.94
N PRO A 313 -20.44 -18.33 11.13
CA PRO A 313 -19.93 -16.97 11.26
C PRO A 313 -18.59 -16.82 10.53
N SER A 314 -18.31 -15.60 10.09
CA SER A 314 -17.01 -15.26 9.51
C SER A 314 -15.86 -15.51 10.49
N ARG A 315 -14.69 -15.82 9.94
CA ARG A 315 -13.41 -15.88 10.66
C ARG A 315 -12.42 -14.85 10.12
N ALA A 316 -12.88 -13.79 9.47
CA ALA A 316 -12.06 -12.62 9.18
C ALA A 316 -11.67 -11.91 10.50
N TYR A 317 -10.53 -11.22 10.49
CA TYR A 317 -10.01 -10.52 11.68
C TYR A 317 -9.03 -9.40 11.30
N GLY A 318 -8.81 -8.47 12.22
CA GLY A 318 -7.80 -7.44 12.11
C GLY A 318 -6.50 -7.86 12.78
N ILE A 319 -5.36 -7.51 12.18
CA ILE A 319 -4.05 -7.50 12.84
C ILE A 319 -3.55 -6.05 12.90
N MET A 320 -3.09 -5.62 14.07
CA MET A 320 -2.42 -4.33 14.25
C MET A 320 -0.95 -4.57 14.57
N ILE A 321 -0.08 -4.16 13.65
CA ILE A 321 1.37 -4.13 13.84
C ILE A 321 1.76 -2.74 14.31
N VAL A 322 2.24 -2.60 15.55
CA VAL A 322 2.70 -1.31 16.09
C VAL A 322 4.21 -1.25 16.03
N GLY A 323 4.76 -0.75 14.92
CA GLY A 323 6.20 -0.60 14.72
C GLY A 323 6.84 0.39 15.70
N LYS A 324 8.08 0.14 16.11
CA LYS A 324 8.92 1.08 16.85
C LYS A 324 9.97 1.66 15.90
N LEU A 325 9.78 2.90 15.47
CA LEU A 325 10.66 3.56 14.50
C LEU A 325 11.11 4.92 15.02
N ASN A 326 12.41 5.11 15.21
CA ASN A 326 13.02 6.36 15.71
C ASN A 326 12.38 6.92 17.00
N GLY A 327 11.96 6.03 17.92
CA GLY A 327 11.29 6.40 19.17
C GLY A 327 9.79 6.72 19.04
N VAL A 328 9.22 6.57 17.84
CA VAL A 328 7.78 6.74 17.55
C VAL A 328 7.12 5.36 17.43
N LEU A 329 5.90 5.23 17.96
CA LEU A 329 5.03 4.08 17.70
C LEU A 329 4.25 4.31 16.40
N VAL A 330 4.30 3.36 15.48
CA VAL A 330 3.68 3.42 14.14
C VAL A 330 2.66 2.28 14.02
N PRO A 331 1.37 2.50 14.32
CA PRO A 331 0.34 1.48 14.18
C PRO A 331 -0.12 1.36 12.72
N VAL A 332 0.04 0.16 12.17
CA VAL A 332 -0.47 -0.28 10.87
C VAL A 332 -1.52 -1.34 11.13
N VAL A 333 -2.70 -1.23 10.48
CA VAL A 333 -3.75 -2.25 10.55
C VAL A 333 -3.86 -2.94 9.19
N ILE A 334 -4.09 -4.25 9.23
CA ILE A 334 -4.54 -5.03 8.08
C ILE A 334 -5.84 -5.77 8.40
N ARG A 335 -6.70 -5.91 7.40
CA ARG A 335 -7.85 -6.83 7.44
C ARG A 335 -7.47 -8.15 6.79
N VAL A 336 -7.48 -9.23 7.56
CA VAL A 336 -7.32 -10.60 7.06
C VAL A 336 -8.70 -11.11 6.67
N GLY A 337 -8.90 -11.34 5.37
CA GLY A 337 -10.14 -11.90 4.83
C GLY A 337 -10.35 -13.37 5.20
N TYR A 338 -11.55 -13.89 5.00
CA TYR A 338 -11.88 -15.30 5.18
C TYR A 338 -12.89 -15.79 4.15
N ALA A 339 -12.44 -16.66 3.26
CA ALA A 339 -13.29 -17.46 2.38
C ALA A 339 -13.09 -18.94 2.68
N TYR A 340 -14.17 -19.71 2.65
CA TYR A 340 -14.16 -21.16 2.86
C TYR A 340 -15.38 -21.80 2.21
N VAL A 341 -15.17 -22.86 1.43
CA VAL A 341 -16.25 -23.71 0.90
C VAL A 341 -16.17 -25.08 1.55
N ASP A 342 -17.25 -25.49 2.23
CA ASP A 342 -17.31 -26.84 2.80
C ASP A 342 -17.64 -27.87 1.68
N PRO A 343 -16.79 -28.87 1.45
CA PRO A 343 -16.94 -29.82 0.34
C PRO A 343 -18.02 -30.89 0.57
N ARG A 344 -18.71 -30.88 1.72
CA ARG A 344 -19.77 -31.83 2.10
C ARG A 344 -21.13 -31.14 2.26
N ASN A 345 -21.14 -29.88 2.70
CA ASN A 345 -22.34 -29.07 2.85
C ASN A 345 -22.07 -27.63 2.39
N PRO A 346 -22.32 -27.28 1.11
CA PRO A 346 -22.05 -25.93 0.61
C PRO A 346 -22.78 -24.80 1.35
N LEU A 347 -23.83 -25.08 2.14
CA LEU A 347 -24.50 -24.10 3.02
C LEU A 347 -23.70 -23.77 4.28
N ASP A 348 -22.65 -24.52 4.60
CA ASP A 348 -21.68 -24.22 5.67
C ASP A 348 -20.50 -23.37 5.18
N SER A 349 -20.53 -22.93 3.93
CA SER A 349 -19.54 -22.05 3.31
C SER A 349 -19.67 -20.59 3.78
N VAL A 350 -18.58 -19.84 3.65
CA VAL A 350 -18.49 -18.41 3.99
C VAL A 350 -17.64 -17.70 2.94
N ALA A 351 -18.07 -16.51 2.52
CA ALA A 351 -17.23 -15.57 1.77
C ALA A 351 -17.27 -14.19 2.42
N ASP A 352 -16.27 -13.92 3.26
CA ASP A 352 -15.88 -12.61 3.79
C ASP A 352 -14.45 -12.25 3.30
N PRO A 353 -14.19 -12.19 1.97
CA PRO A 353 -12.83 -12.11 1.44
C PRO A 353 -12.26 -10.70 1.40
N GLU A 354 -12.88 -9.70 2.04
CA GLU A 354 -12.33 -8.33 2.05
C GLU A 354 -10.97 -8.30 2.75
N VAL A 355 -10.01 -7.70 2.07
CA VAL A 355 -8.62 -7.53 2.52
C VAL A 355 -8.25 -6.05 2.47
N GLY A 356 -7.25 -5.62 3.23
CA GLY A 356 -6.81 -4.23 3.17
C GLY A 356 -5.68 -3.88 4.12
N LEU A 357 -5.14 -2.67 3.94
CA LEU A 357 -4.01 -2.10 4.67
C LEU A 357 -4.28 -0.62 4.95
N SER A 358 -3.99 -0.19 6.18
CA SER A 358 -4.14 1.20 6.62
C SER A 358 -3.06 1.63 7.62
N LEU A 359 -2.84 2.94 7.69
CA LEU A 359 -1.92 3.59 8.64
C LEU A 359 -2.73 4.48 9.59
N LEU A 360 -2.43 4.35 10.88
CA LEU A 360 -3.02 5.16 11.95
C LEU A 360 -2.06 6.27 12.38
N SER A 361 -2.55 7.51 12.38
CA SER A 361 -1.82 8.70 12.83
C SER A 361 -2.60 9.45 13.91
N PRO A 362 -2.03 9.76 15.10
CA PRO A 362 -2.73 10.47 16.16
C PRO A 362 -3.41 11.76 15.69
N VAL A 363 -4.58 12.05 16.27
CA VAL A 363 -5.31 13.33 16.09
C VAL A 363 -4.56 14.44 16.82
N LYS A 364 -3.50 14.93 16.19
CA LYS A 364 -2.56 15.94 16.71
C LYS A 364 -2.20 16.91 15.60
N ALA A 365 -2.15 18.21 15.91
CA ALA A 365 -1.84 19.24 14.92
C ALA A 365 -0.48 18.99 14.25
N ILE A 366 -0.49 18.86 12.92
CA ILE A 366 0.70 18.70 12.09
C ILE A 366 1.20 20.10 11.74
N LYS A 367 2.50 20.36 11.93
CA LYS A 367 3.11 21.64 11.53
C LYS A 367 3.26 21.70 10.00
N SER A 368 3.17 22.89 9.41
CA SER A 368 3.55 23.08 8.00
C SER A 368 4.98 22.59 7.77
N GLY A 369 5.21 21.84 6.69
CA GLY A 369 6.49 21.21 6.36
C GLY A 369 6.93 20.09 7.30
N ALA A 370 6.02 19.48 8.08
CA ALA A 370 6.35 18.32 8.92
C ALA A 370 6.57 17.02 8.12
N LEU A 371 5.97 16.92 6.94
CA LEU A 371 6.45 15.99 5.91
C LEU A 371 7.57 16.69 5.14
N LYS A 372 8.75 16.07 5.10
CA LYS A 372 9.93 16.59 4.40
C LYS A 372 10.83 15.45 3.95
N GLY A 373 11.41 15.58 2.76
CA GLY A 373 12.37 14.62 2.21
C GLY A 373 11.71 13.56 1.33
N GLY A 374 12.53 12.64 0.84
CA GLY A 374 12.14 11.55 -0.03
C GLY A 374 11.60 10.36 0.76
N TYR A 375 10.49 9.79 0.32
CA TYR A 375 9.89 8.57 0.82
C TYR A 375 9.68 7.62 -0.34
N VAL A 376 9.90 6.32 -0.16
CA VAL A 376 9.48 5.31 -1.14
C VAL A 376 8.34 4.49 -0.55
N GLY A 377 7.29 4.35 -1.34
CA GLY A 377 6.08 3.62 -0.97
C GLY A 377 5.52 2.83 -2.15
N ALA A 378 4.87 1.72 -1.82
CA ALA A 378 4.05 1.00 -2.79
C ALA A 378 2.67 1.68 -2.92
N THR A 379 2.01 1.48 -4.06
CA THR A 379 0.71 2.11 -4.35
C THR A 379 -0.38 1.09 -4.63
N SER A 380 -1.64 1.55 -4.60
CA SER A 380 -2.78 0.76 -5.05
C SER A 380 -2.93 0.70 -6.56
N ALA A 381 -2.03 1.27 -7.39
CA ALA A 381 -2.15 1.15 -8.85
C ALA A 381 -1.96 -0.31 -9.33
N SER A 382 -1.13 -1.10 -8.64
CA SER A 382 -1.06 -2.56 -8.81
C SER A 382 -2.39 -3.24 -8.43
N ALA A 383 -3.00 -2.76 -7.35
CA ALA A 383 -4.15 -3.39 -6.69
C ALA A 383 -5.51 -2.92 -7.22
N CYS A 384 -5.60 -1.77 -7.89
CA CYS A 384 -6.69 -1.24 -8.74
C CYS A 384 -6.31 0.16 -9.28
N GLY A 385 -5.70 0.22 -10.48
CA GLY A 385 -5.44 1.50 -11.16
C GLY A 385 -6.57 1.95 -12.09
N VAL A 386 -7.27 1.00 -12.73
CA VAL A 386 -8.43 1.28 -13.60
C VAL A 386 -9.72 0.84 -12.93
N VAL A 387 -10.72 1.72 -12.90
CA VAL A 387 -12.05 1.43 -12.36
C VAL A 387 -13.12 1.54 -13.44
N THR A 388 -13.98 0.52 -13.52
CA THR A 388 -15.25 0.56 -14.25
C THR A 388 -16.40 0.94 -13.32
N TYR A 389 -17.36 1.72 -13.82
CA TYR A 389 -18.48 2.25 -13.04
C TYR A 389 -19.61 2.74 -13.96
N ASP A 390 -20.80 2.14 -13.83
CA ASP A 390 -21.96 2.40 -14.70
C ASP A 390 -23.04 3.25 -13.99
N GLY A 391 -22.65 4.04 -12.98
CA GLY A 391 -23.53 4.88 -12.16
C GLY A 391 -23.92 4.24 -10.81
N VAL A 392 -24.65 4.99 -9.98
CA VAL A 392 -25.14 4.48 -8.68
C VAL A 392 -26.19 3.39 -8.88
N SER A 393 -26.22 2.38 -8.01
CA SER A 393 -27.23 1.31 -8.08
C SER A 393 -28.65 1.77 -7.71
N GLY A 394 -28.78 2.95 -7.11
CA GLY A 394 -30.04 3.48 -6.60
C GLY A 394 -30.52 2.85 -5.29
N ALA A 395 -29.81 1.84 -4.76
CA ALA A 395 -30.06 1.31 -3.44
C ALA A 395 -29.54 2.28 -2.35
N PRO A 396 -30.27 2.49 -1.24
CA PRO A 396 -29.76 3.25 -0.11
C PRO A 396 -28.64 2.51 0.60
N ALA A 397 -27.76 3.27 1.25
CA ALA A 397 -26.76 2.76 2.18
C ALA A 397 -27.43 2.12 3.41
N GLN A 398 -26.75 1.16 4.05
CA GLN A 398 -27.27 0.51 5.26
C GLN A 398 -26.83 1.29 6.51
N ASN A 399 -27.80 1.69 7.35
CA ASN A 399 -27.52 2.34 8.63
C ASN A 399 -26.84 1.37 9.60
N GLY A 400 -25.88 1.87 10.37
CA GLY A 400 -25.15 1.11 11.39
C GLY A 400 -24.63 1.99 12.53
N SER A 401 -24.00 1.38 13.53
CA SER A 401 -23.50 2.09 14.72
C SER A 401 -22.48 3.21 14.43
N SER A 402 -21.78 3.13 13.30
CA SER A 402 -20.84 4.15 12.82
C SER A 402 -21.17 4.68 11.41
N PHE A 403 -22.42 4.58 10.96
CA PHE A 403 -22.84 5.16 9.67
C PHE A 403 -24.34 5.51 9.65
N ASP A 404 -24.68 6.75 9.30
CA ASP A 404 -26.06 7.27 9.28
C ASP A 404 -26.43 7.77 7.88
N GLY A 405 -26.83 6.83 7.02
CA GLY A 405 -27.22 7.08 5.63
C GLY A 405 -28.47 7.92 5.43
N THR A 406 -29.05 8.50 6.48
CA THR A 406 -30.05 9.58 6.38
C THR A 406 -29.42 10.97 6.23
N LYS A 407 -28.09 11.04 6.08
CA LYS A 407 -27.31 12.29 5.96
C LYS A 407 -26.42 12.32 4.71
N PRO A 408 -25.94 13.51 4.31
CA PRO A 408 -24.94 13.62 3.26
C PRO A 408 -23.53 13.29 3.79
N HIS A 409 -22.82 12.41 3.06
CA HIS A 409 -21.44 12.01 3.35
C HIS A 409 -20.52 12.50 2.23
N PRO A 410 -19.94 13.71 2.32
CA PRO A 410 -19.18 14.32 1.22
C PRO A 410 -17.81 13.70 0.95
N ASN A 411 -17.30 12.87 1.88
CA ASN A 411 -15.98 12.24 1.78
C ASN A 411 -16.06 10.76 1.33
N LEU A 412 -17.22 10.31 0.83
CA LEU A 412 -17.49 8.92 0.45
C LEU A 412 -18.04 8.83 -0.99
N PRO A 413 -17.77 7.73 -1.72
CA PRO A 413 -18.30 7.54 -3.06
C PRO A 413 -19.82 7.32 -3.04
N GLY A 414 -20.56 8.25 -3.63
CA GLY A 414 -22.01 8.17 -3.73
C GLY A 414 -22.68 9.53 -3.91
N ARG A 415 -23.99 9.58 -3.65
CA ARG A 415 -24.79 10.80 -3.69
C ARG A 415 -25.88 10.76 -2.62
N TYR A 416 -26.04 11.85 -1.88
CA TYR A 416 -27.26 12.10 -1.11
C TYR A 416 -28.39 12.57 -2.03
N ASP A 417 -29.56 11.92 -2.00
CA ASP A 417 -30.69 12.23 -2.89
C ASP A 417 -31.67 13.28 -2.33
N GLY A 418 -31.58 13.58 -1.02
CA GLY A 418 -32.51 14.41 -0.26
C GLY A 418 -33.10 13.68 0.96
N THR A 419 -33.12 12.34 0.92
CA THR A 419 -33.64 11.44 1.97
C THR A 419 -32.59 10.43 2.43
N PHE A 420 -31.81 9.88 1.50
CA PHE A 420 -30.81 8.84 1.75
C PHE A 420 -29.50 9.09 1.00
N PHE A 421 -28.41 8.55 1.55
CA PHE A 421 -27.17 8.36 0.82
C PHE A 421 -27.26 7.11 -0.07
N LEU A 422 -27.00 7.28 -1.36
CA LEU A 422 -26.95 6.24 -2.38
C LEU A 422 -25.47 5.99 -2.73
N PRO A 423 -24.86 4.88 -2.28
CA PRO A 423 -23.45 4.60 -2.54
C PRO A 423 -23.14 4.42 -4.02
N ALA A 424 -21.91 4.78 -4.39
CA ALA A 424 -21.28 4.40 -5.65
C ALA A 424 -20.15 3.43 -5.34
N ALA A 425 -20.00 2.38 -6.15
CA ALA A 425 -18.89 1.43 -6.01
C ALA A 425 -18.19 1.22 -7.37
N GLY A 426 -16.87 1.34 -7.36
CA GLY A 426 -16.01 1.02 -8.50
C GLY A 426 -15.77 -0.48 -8.62
N ASN A 427 -15.39 -0.93 -9.81
CA ASN A 427 -15.10 -2.33 -10.12
C ASN A 427 -13.79 -2.49 -10.90
N CYS A 428 -12.89 -3.32 -10.38
CA CYS A 428 -11.54 -3.54 -10.89
C CYS A 428 -11.43 -4.92 -11.59
N THR A 429 -11.63 -4.99 -12.91
CA THR A 429 -11.59 -6.26 -13.67
C THR A 429 -10.17 -6.82 -13.82
N ASP A 430 -10.00 -8.02 -14.41
CA ASP A 430 -8.67 -8.41 -14.89
C ASP A 430 -8.14 -7.37 -15.90
N GLY A 431 -6.82 -7.16 -15.93
CA GLY A 431 -6.19 -6.08 -16.71
C GLY A 431 -6.44 -4.64 -16.20
N SER A 432 -7.07 -4.47 -15.02
CA SER A 432 -7.21 -3.15 -14.35
C SER A 432 -6.01 -2.76 -13.47
N ALA A 433 -5.11 -3.71 -13.21
CA ALA A 433 -3.82 -3.44 -12.59
C ALA A 433 -2.95 -2.57 -13.53
N VAL A 434 -1.99 -1.87 -12.94
CA VAL A 434 -0.92 -1.22 -13.72
C VAL A 434 0.39 -1.95 -13.49
N SER A 435 0.73 -2.85 -14.40
CA SER A 435 1.99 -3.60 -14.39
C SER A 435 3.13 -2.73 -14.93
N SER A 436 3.54 -1.73 -14.14
CA SER A 436 4.84 -1.07 -14.32
C SER A 436 5.44 -0.60 -12.98
N PRO A 437 6.78 -0.66 -12.81
CA PRO A 437 7.44 -0.23 -11.57
C PRO A 437 7.14 1.21 -11.15
N ALA A 438 6.97 2.14 -12.10
CA ALA A 438 6.64 3.54 -11.82
C ALA A 438 5.17 3.79 -11.41
N ALA A 439 4.32 2.76 -11.49
CA ALA A 439 2.98 2.74 -10.91
C ALA A 439 2.97 2.01 -9.57
N ASN A 440 3.65 0.86 -9.50
CA ASN A 440 3.74 0.03 -8.31
C ASN A 440 4.47 0.72 -7.16
N TYR A 441 5.50 1.52 -7.46
CA TYR A 441 6.33 2.23 -6.49
C TYR A 441 6.44 3.71 -6.85
N THR A 442 6.10 4.59 -5.92
CA THR A 442 6.31 6.03 -6.04
C THR A 442 7.43 6.48 -5.11
N SER A 443 8.47 7.10 -5.69
CA SER A 443 9.32 8.00 -4.91
C SER A 443 8.54 9.30 -4.70
N THR A 444 8.35 9.70 -3.45
CA THR A 444 7.52 10.84 -3.06
C THR A 444 8.37 11.84 -2.31
N LEU A 445 8.58 13.02 -2.88
CA LEU A 445 9.43 14.06 -2.30
C LEU A 445 8.58 15.19 -1.75
N PHE A 446 8.68 15.42 -0.44
CA PHE A 446 7.93 16.46 0.28
C PHE A 446 8.80 17.69 0.56
N GLN A 447 8.31 18.88 0.17
CA GLN A 447 8.98 20.16 0.36
C GLN A 447 7.95 21.23 0.74
N GLY A 448 7.91 21.60 2.04
CA GLY A 448 7.00 22.63 2.57
C GLY A 448 5.51 22.27 2.39
N SER A 449 4.80 23.05 1.58
CA SER A 449 3.39 22.84 1.22
C SER A 449 3.21 22.14 -0.15
N THR A 450 4.23 21.44 -0.63
CA THR A 450 4.19 20.69 -1.89
C THR A 450 4.71 19.26 -1.71
N ALA A 451 4.15 18.34 -2.50
CA ALA A 451 4.68 16.99 -2.70
C ALA A 451 4.75 16.70 -4.20
N ALA A 452 5.75 15.95 -4.63
CA ALA A 452 5.84 15.42 -5.98
C ALA A 452 5.98 13.90 -5.96
N PHE A 453 5.30 13.23 -6.88
CA PHE A 453 5.65 11.88 -7.29
C PHE A 453 6.74 11.95 -8.34
N ILE A 454 7.75 11.12 -8.16
CA ILE A 454 8.94 10.99 -8.97
C ILE A 454 9.06 9.53 -9.39
N ASP A 455 9.26 9.29 -10.68
CA ASP A 455 9.62 7.96 -11.18
C ASP A 455 11.00 7.58 -10.62
N PRO A 456 11.11 6.49 -9.82
CA PRO A 456 12.36 6.11 -9.17
C PRO A 456 13.47 5.69 -10.16
N GLN A 457 13.15 5.39 -11.42
CA GLN A 457 14.15 5.00 -12.44
C GLN A 457 14.64 6.17 -13.29
N THR A 458 13.78 7.14 -13.61
CA THR A 458 14.15 8.29 -14.46
C THR A 458 14.39 9.59 -13.68
N SER A 459 14.06 9.62 -12.38
CA SER A 459 13.98 10.85 -11.57
C SER A 459 13.07 11.95 -12.16
N SER A 460 12.13 11.58 -13.04
CA SER A 460 11.20 12.52 -13.66
C SER A 460 9.93 12.70 -12.82
N GLU A 461 9.38 13.92 -12.83
CA GLU A 461 8.24 14.30 -12.00
C GLU A 461 6.91 13.81 -12.62
N THR A 462 6.36 12.71 -12.09
CA THR A 462 5.15 12.06 -12.63
C THR A 462 3.85 12.66 -12.09
N GLY A 463 3.85 13.25 -10.89
CA GLY A 463 2.69 13.91 -10.27
C GLY A 463 3.11 15.06 -9.36
N LEU A 464 2.22 16.05 -9.17
CA LEU A 464 2.47 17.22 -8.32
C LEU A 464 1.23 17.54 -7.48
N PHE A 465 1.43 17.83 -6.20
CA PHE A 465 0.37 18.02 -5.23
C PHE A 465 0.64 19.22 -4.31
N SER A 466 -0.41 19.97 -3.96
CA SER A 466 -0.39 20.93 -2.86
C SER A 466 -0.84 20.28 -1.56
N LEU A 467 -0.21 20.70 -0.46
CA LEU A 467 -0.44 20.18 0.89
C LEU A 467 -0.97 21.31 1.78
N ASP A 468 -2.20 21.15 2.27
CA ASP A 468 -2.83 22.09 3.20
C ASP A 468 -2.86 21.48 4.61
N TYR A 469 -2.02 22.04 5.49
CA TYR A 469 -1.88 21.67 6.89
C TYR A 469 -2.89 22.37 7.82
N THR A 470 -3.75 23.27 7.29
CA THR A 470 -4.66 24.11 8.10
C THR A 470 -6.01 23.43 8.42
N GLN A 471 -6.06 22.10 8.39
CA GLN A 471 -7.29 21.32 8.50
C GLN A 471 -7.95 21.47 9.88
N ALA A 472 -9.28 21.57 9.87
CA ALA A 472 -10.08 21.62 11.10
C ALA A 472 -10.00 20.33 11.92
N THR A 473 -9.77 19.18 11.27
CA THR A 473 -9.46 17.89 11.91
C THR A 473 -7.95 17.77 12.12
N PRO A 474 -7.44 17.80 13.36
CA PRO A 474 -6.00 17.69 13.60
C PRO A 474 -5.48 16.32 13.15
N GLY A 475 -4.26 16.27 12.62
CA GLY A 475 -3.61 15.01 12.23
C GLY A 475 -3.93 14.52 10.83
N LYS A 476 -4.73 15.26 10.03
CA LYS A 476 -4.86 15.07 8.58
C LYS A 476 -4.29 16.28 7.84
N ILE A 477 -3.69 16.03 6.68
CA ILE A 477 -3.25 17.04 5.70
C ILE A 477 -4.16 16.88 4.49
N LYS A 478 -4.78 17.97 4.00
CA LYS A 478 -5.53 17.88 2.74
C LYS A 478 -4.55 17.96 1.57
N VAL A 479 -4.75 17.08 0.59
CA VAL A 479 -3.96 17.00 -0.62
C VAL A 479 -4.82 17.45 -1.81
N THR A 480 -4.22 18.10 -2.79
CA THR A 480 -4.90 18.43 -4.06
C THR A 480 -3.92 18.31 -5.22
N ALA A 481 -4.29 17.56 -6.26
CA ALA A 481 -3.47 17.33 -7.43
C ALA A 481 -3.36 18.61 -8.30
N MET A 482 -2.13 19.11 -8.46
CA MET A 482 -1.81 20.30 -9.24
C MET A 482 -1.56 19.98 -10.72
N ARG A 483 -1.19 18.73 -11.03
CA ARG A 483 -1.11 18.10 -12.35
C ARG A 483 -1.73 16.71 -12.28
N ASP A 484 -2.18 16.20 -13.41
CA ASP A 484 -2.51 14.77 -13.57
C ASP A 484 -1.31 13.88 -13.17
N PHE A 485 -1.59 12.80 -12.46
CA PHE A 485 -0.68 11.67 -12.29
C PHE A 485 -1.26 10.46 -13.03
N GLY A 486 -0.51 9.97 -14.00
CA GLY A 486 -0.89 8.86 -14.85
C GLY A 486 0.33 8.06 -15.30
N VAL A 487 0.06 6.84 -15.74
CA VAL A 487 1.06 5.78 -15.90
C VAL A 487 0.88 5.11 -17.25
N ASN A 488 1.98 4.92 -17.99
CA ASN A 488 1.95 4.40 -19.35
C ASN A 488 2.05 2.86 -19.32
N GLN A 489 1.09 2.20 -19.95
CA GLN A 489 1.09 0.75 -20.19
C GLN A 489 1.10 0.45 -21.70
N ALA A 490 1.29 -0.83 -22.06
CA ALA A 490 1.15 -1.30 -23.44
C ALA A 490 -0.24 -1.03 -24.06
N SER A 491 -1.27 -0.85 -23.22
CA SER A 491 -2.65 -0.49 -23.60
C SER A 491 -2.90 1.03 -23.72
N GLY A 492 -1.94 1.88 -23.32
CA GLY A 492 -2.05 3.34 -23.30
C GLY A 492 -1.78 3.96 -21.94
N ALA A 493 -2.03 5.27 -21.82
CA ALA A 493 -1.88 6.01 -20.57
C ALA A 493 -3.13 5.83 -19.67
N VAL A 494 -2.92 5.37 -18.43
CA VAL A 494 -3.95 5.27 -17.38
C VAL A 494 -3.84 6.50 -16.47
N PRO A 495 -4.85 7.39 -16.42
CA PRO A 495 -4.90 8.48 -15.44
C PRO A 495 -5.38 7.95 -14.09
N LEU A 496 -4.49 7.93 -13.08
CA LEU A 496 -4.79 7.48 -11.72
C LEU A 496 -5.41 8.61 -10.88
N VAL A 497 -4.86 9.82 -11.01
CA VAL A 497 -5.32 11.04 -10.34
C VAL A 497 -5.26 12.18 -11.37
N ARG A 498 -6.29 13.03 -11.41
CA ARG A 498 -6.40 14.17 -12.32
C ARG A 498 -6.17 15.48 -11.59
N ARG A 499 -5.76 16.51 -12.32
CA ARG A 499 -5.62 17.87 -11.80
C ARG A 499 -6.94 18.38 -11.24
N GLY A 500 -6.93 18.76 -9.96
CA GLY A 500 -8.11 19.18 -9.20
C GLY A 500 -8.68 18.09 -8.29
N ASP A 501 -8.31 16.81 -8.48
CA ASP A 501 -8.67 15.74 -7.56
C ASP A 501 -8.08 16.01 -6.17
N THR A 502 -8.86 15.69 -5.13
CA THR A 502 -8.48 15.91 -3.72
C THR A 502 -8.25 14.61 -2.98
N GLY A 503 -7.58 14.72 -1.85
CA GLY A 503 -7.31 13.58 -0.97
C GLY A 503 -6.83 14.00 0.41
N TRP A 504 -6.34 13.03 1.17
CA TRP A 504 -5.85 13.20 2.53
C TRP A 504 -4.56 12.42 2.74
N ALA A 505 -3.60 13.06 3.40
CA ALA A 505 -2.37 12.43 3.86
C ALA A 505 -2.27 12.48 5.38
N VAL A 506 -1.61 11.48 5.94
CA VAL A 506 -1.26 11.36 7.36
C VAL A 506 0.21 10.98 7.50
N THR A 507 0.84 11.33 8.62
CA THR A 507 2.28 11.10 8.85
C THR A 507 2.55 10.76 10.31
N ILE A 508 3.42 9.78 10.53
CA ILE A 508 3.79 9.32 11.87
C ILE A 508 5.25 8.85 11.89
N GLY A 509 6.09 9.60 12.59
CA GLY A 509 7.54 9.43 12.54
C GLY A 509 8.06 9.53 11.10
N ASN A 510 8.75 8.48 10.65
CA ASN A 510 9.33 8.37 9.31
C ASN A 510 8.43 7.62 8.30
N VAL A 511 7.14 7.45 8.58
CA VAL A 511 6.16 6.80 7.70
C VAL A 511 5.03 7.77 7.35
N TYR A 512 4.58 7.73 6.09
CA TYR A 512 3.40 8.45 5.63
C TYR A 512 2.42 7.50 4.93
N ALA A 513 1.15 7.90 4.90
CA ALA A 513 0.15 7.32 4.00
C ALA A 513 -0.69 8.43 3.37
N MET A 514 -1.15 8.20 2.15
CA MET A 514 -1.97 9.14 1.40
C MET A 514 -3.04 8.40 0.61
N VAL A 515 -4.26 8.93 0.62
CA VAL A 515 -5.32 8.54 -0.30
C VAL A 515 -5.76 9.76 -1.11
N MET A 516 -5.87 9.59 -2.42
CA MET A 516 -6.50 10.52 -3.36
C MET A 516 -7.83 9.92 -3.81
N ASN A 517 -8.79 10.76 -4.21
CA ASN A 517 -10.09 10.32 -4.73
C ASN A 517 -10.94 9.52 -3.72
N ASP A 518 -10.91 9.90 -2.44
CA ASP A 518 -11.70 9.31 -1.35
C ASP A 518 -13.22 9.45 -1.55
N SER A 519 -13.68 10.58 -2.08
CA SER A 519 -15.09 10.79 -2.46
C SER A 519 -15.49 10.12 -3.80
N GLN A 520 -14.61 9.35 -4.44
CA GLN A 520 -14.80 8.80 -5.78
C GLN A 520 -14.67 7.28 -5.81
N VAL A 521 -15.12 6.67 -6.90
CA VAL A 521 -15.07 5.21 -7.12
C VAL A 521 -13.67 4.68 -7.43
N ASN A 522 -12.69 5.55 -7.68
CA ASN A 522 -11.31 5.23 -8.03
C ASN A 522 -10.29 5.76 -6.99
N PRO A 523 -10.36 5.33 -5.72
CA PRO A 523 -9.42 5.77 -4.70
C PRO A 523 -8.01 5.26 -5.02
N PHE A 524 -7.05 6.18 -5.09
CA PHE A 524 -5.62 5.86 -5.20
C PHE A 524 -4.99 5.98 -3.83
N PHE A 525 -4.32 4.93 -3.35
CA PHE A 525 -3.67 4.88 -2.05
C PHE A 525 -2.16 4.61 -2.19
N THR A 526 -1.36 5.17 -1.30
CA THR A 526 0.04 4.79 -1.10
C THR A 526 0.45 4.89 0.36
N VAL A 527 1.36 4.02 0.78
CA VAL A 527 2.03 4.04 2.09
C VAL A 527 3.53 3.88 1.87
N GLY A 528 4.33 4.73 2.51
CA GLY A 528 5.77 4.80 2.26
C GLY A 528 6.60 5.20 3.47
N ALA A 529 7.85 4.74 3.47
CA ALA A 529 8.84 5.04 4.50
C ALA A 529 9.90 6.02 3.97
N PHE A 530 10.45 6.83 4.86
CA PHE A 530 11.48 7.83 4.56
C PHE A 530 12.78 7.19 4.05
N VAL A 531 13.37 7.77 2.99
CA VAL A 531 14.61 7.32 2.35
C VAL A 531 15.58 8.44 1.94
N GLN A 532 15.29 9.74 2.11
CA GLN A 532 16.28 10.81 1.83
C GLN A 532 15.98 12.17 2.50
#